data_AF-A0A5D2ZNL9-F1
#
_entry.id   AF-A0A5D2ZNL9-F1
#
_cell.length_a   1.000
_cell.length_b   1.000
_cell.length_c   1.000
_cell.angle_alpha   90.00
_cell.angle_beta   90.00
_cell.angle_gamma   90.00
#
_symmetry.space_group_name_H-M   'P 1'
#
loop_
_entity.id
_entity.type
_entity.pdbx_description
1 polymer ?
#
loop_
_entity_poly.entity_id
_entity_poly.type
_entity_poly.pdbx_seq_one_letter_code
_entity_poly.pdbx_strand_id
1 'polypeptide(L)'
;MGTLNVSSVLGVLFLTCWAVMATKGNDEIIKENNCETFTSIFNTGSISNKCCGELVVLGKVCHSALVKRTLENPLFKDLNPTTIIAKSIQTWNNCLALIDSPSPST
;
A
#
# COMPACT_ATOMS: atom_id res chain seq x y z
N MET A 1 13.11 -10.49 -26.87
CA MET A 1 12.80 -10.05 -25.49
C MET A 1 12.74 -8.53 -25.53
N GLY A 2 11.55 -7.92 -25.43
CA GLY A 2 11.41 -6.47 -25.50
C GLY A 2 11.73 -5.82 -24.17
N THR A 3 12.74 -4.96 -24.11
CA THR A 3 13.02 -4.11 -22.94
C THR A 3 11.89 -3.11 -22.76
N LEU A 4 11.15 -3.23 -21.67
CA LEU A 4 10.13 -2.26 -21.28
C LEU A 4 10.81 -0.95 -20.85
N ASN A 5 10.40 0.18 -21.45
CA ASN A 5 10.87 1.52 -21.03
C ASN A 5 10.40 1.81 -19.60
N VAL A 6 11.25 2.41 -18.76
CA VAL A 6 10.90 2.87 -17.40
C VAL A 6 9.63 3.72 -17.38
N SER A 7 9.42 4.58 -18.39
CA SER A 7 8.19 5.38 -18.54
C SER A 7 6.97 4.53 -18.86
N SER A 8 7.15 3.45 -19.62
CA SER A 8 6.10 2.47 -19.93
C SER A 8 5.75 1.64 -18.70
N VAL A 9 6.74 1.25 -17.88
CA VAL A 9 6.53 0.52 -16.63
C VAL A 9 5.81 1.41 -15.61
N LEU A 10 6.26 2.66 -15.45
CA LEU A 10 5.56 3.64 -14.60
C LEU A 10 4.13 3.86 -15.08
N GLY A 11 3.92 4.07 -16.39
CA GLY A 11 2.59 4.27 -16.96
C GLY A 11 1.63 3.12 -16.65
N VAL A 12 2.08 1.86 -16.79
CA VAL A 12 1.28 0.69 -16.45
C VAL A 12 0.98 0.62 -14.94
N LEU A 13 1.96 0.89 -14.08
CA LEU A 13 1.79 0.87 -12.63
C LEU A 13 0.82 1.96 -12.14
N PHE A 14 0.89 3.15 -12.75
CA PHE A 14 -0.05 4.24 -12.48
C PHE A 14 -1.47 3.88 -12.93
N LEU A 15 -1.64 3.27 -14.11
CA LEU A 15 -2.94 2.84 -14.60
C LEU A 15 -3.55 1.73 -13.75
N THR A 16 -2.78 0.74 -13.32
CA THR A 16 -3.29 -0.34 -12.46
C THR A 16 -3.66 0.17 -11.08
N CYS A 17 -2.84 1.05 -10.49
CA CYS A 17 -3.17 1.66 -9.21
C CYS A 17 -4.38 2.60 -9.31
N TRP A 18 -4.47 3.41 -10.37
CA TRP A 18 -5.65 4.24 -10.64
C TRP A 18 -6.89 3.38 -10.82
N ALA A 19 -6.83 2.35 -11.67
CA ALA A 19 -7.97 1.46 -11.90
C ALA A 19 -8.48 0.85 -10.59
N VAL A 20 -7.59 0.35 -9.73
CA VAL A 20 -7.92 -0.16 -8.38
C VAL A 20 -8.59 0.91 -7.50
N MET A 21 -8.15 2.18 -7.61
CA MET A 21 -8.72 3.31 -6.86
C MET A 21 -10.02 3.89 -7.46
N ALA A 22 -10.29 3.67 -8.74
CA ALA A 22 -11.40 4.30 -9.48
C ALA A 22 -12.62 3.39 -9.64
N THR A 23 -12.42 2.07 -9.69
CA THR A 23 -13.54 1.11 -9.80
C THR A 23 -14.21 0.84 -8.46
N LYS A 24 -13.68 1.37 -7.35
CA LYS A 24 -14.02 0.85 -6.04
C LYS A 24 -14.16 1.93 -4.96
N GLY A 25 -15.30 1.94 -4.28
CA GLY A 25 -15.58 2.86 -3.17
C GLY A 25 -14.62 2.65 -2.00
N ASN A 26 -14.50 3.62 -1.11
CA ASN A 26 -13.57 3.56 0.03
C ASN A 26 -13.75 2.26 0.86
N ASP A 27 -15.01 1.78 1.00
CA ASP A 27 -15.38 0.55 1.73
C ASP A 27 -15.10 -0.75 0.97
N GLU A 28 -14.93 -0.70 -0.34
CA GLU A 28 -14.69 -1.89 -1.15
C GLU A 28 -13.20 -2.08 -1.47
N ILE A 29 -12.38 -1.00 -1.54
CA ILE A 29 -10.89 -1.06 -1.56
C ILE A 29 -10.38 -1.86 -0.36
N ILE A 30 -11.14 -1.78 0.73
CA ILE A 30 -10.98 -2.49 2.00
C ILE A 30 -11.26 -4.01 1.91
N LYS A 31 -12.10 -4.48 0.96
CA LYS A 31 -12.64 -5.85 0.97
C LYS A 31 -11.89 -6.87 0.10
N GLU A 32 -11.16 -6.45 -0.93
CA GLU A 32 -10.65 -7.38 -1.96
C GLU A 32 -9.12 -7.53 -1.98
N ASN A 33 -8.39 -6.62 -1.33
CA ASN A 33 -7.04 -6.97 -0.92
C ASN A 33 -7.24 -7.79 0.36
N ASN A 34 -6.76 -9.02 0.37
CA ASN A 34 -6.95 -9.98 1.46
C ASN A 34 -6.04 -9.63 2.67
N CYS A 35 -5.79 -8.34 2.78
CA CYS A 35 -4.85 -7.65 3.58
C CYS A 35 -5.67 -6.62 4.35
N GLU A 36 -5.72 -6.77 5.68
CA GLU A 36 -6.57 -6.00 6.57
C GLU A 36 -6.66 -4.55 6.10
N THR A 37 -7.90 -4.10 5.89
CA THR A 37 -8.34 -2.71 5.74
C THR A 37 -7.21 -1.72 5.97
N PHE A 38 -6.84 -0.87 4.99
CA PHE A 38 -5.79 0.15 5.19
C PHE A 38 -5.99 0.99 6.48
N THR A 39 -7.22 1.08 6.98
CA THR A 39 -7.56 1.54 8.34
C THR A 39 -6.75 0.86 9.45
N SER A 40 -6.57 -0.47 9.44
CA SER A 40 -5.74 -1.26 10.36
C SER A 40 -4.28 -0.78 10.33
N ILE A 41 -3.70 -0.51 9.15
CA ILE A 41 -2.33 0.05 9.03
C ILE A 41 -2.17 1.32 9.87
N PHE A 42 -3.15 2.21 9.81
CA PHE A 42 -3.07 3.48 10.53
C PHE A 42 -3.53 3.39 11.99
N ASN A 43 -4.41 2.44 12.30
CA ASN A 43 -4.98 2.28 13.63
C ASN A 43 -4.09 1.39 14.51
N THR A 44 -3.75 0.18 14.06
CA THR A 44 -2.95 -0.81 14.79
C THR A 44 -1.46 -0.74 14.43
N GLY A 45 -1.10 -0.31 13.21
CA GLY A 45 0.30 -0.27 12.76
C GLY A 45 0.91 -1.64 12.43
N SER A 46 0.12 -2.71 12.53
CA SER A 46 0.56 -4.08 12.25
C SER A 46 -0.14 -4.61 11.00
N ILE A 47 0.61 -5.19 10.07
CA ILE A 47 0.05 -5.96 8.96
C ILE A 47 0.71 -7.34 8.87
N SER A 48 0.01 -8.29 8.26
CA SER A 48 0.53 -9.65 8.07
C SER A 48 1.67 -9.70 7.04
N ASN A 49 2.47 -10.77 7.05
CA ASN A 49 3.52 -10.96 6.04
C ASN A 49 2.93 -11.10 4.62
N LYS A 50 1.76 -11.73 4.49
CA LYS A 50 1.02 -11.82 3.23
C LYS A 50 0.65 -10.43 2.69
N CYS A 51 0.12 -9.60 3.58
CA CYS A 51 -0.16 -8.20 3.34
C CYS A 51 1.07 -7.43 2.85
N CYS A 52 2.22 -7.64 3.48
CA CYS A 52 3.46 -6.99 3.07
C CYS A 52 3.88 -7.38 1.66
N GLY A 53 3.74 -8.65 1.28
CA GLY A 53 3.97 -9.12 -0.09
C GLY A 53 3.08 -8.40 -1.10
N GLU A 54 1.77 -8.36 -0.85
CA GLU A 54 0.80 -7.68 -1.73
C GLU A 54 1.06 -6.17 -1.81
N LEU A 55 1.40 -5.52 -0.69
CA LEU A 55 1.69 -4.09 -0.62
C LEU A 55 2.97 -3.73 -1.40
N VAL A 56 4.03 -4.54 -1.29
CA VAL A 56 5.27 -4.30 -2.05
C VAL A 56 5.06 -4.55 -3.54
N VAL A 57 4.25 -5.54 -3.93
CA VAL A 57 3.86 -5.80 -5.34
C VAL A 57 3.06 -4.63 -5.93
N LEU A 58 2.13 -4.04 -5.15
CA LEU A 58 1.43 -2.80 -5.54
C LEU A 58 2.39 -1.63 -5.75
N GLY A 59 3.52 -1.64 -5.04
CA GLY A 59 4.61 -0.70 -5.22
C GLY A 59 4.43 0.61 -4.44
N LYS A 60 5.55 1.33 -4.29
CA LYS A 60 5.66 2.53 -3.45
C LYS A 60 4.71 3.64 -3.90
N VAL A 61 4.55 3.80 -5.22
CA VAL A 61 3.65 4.80 -5.81
C VAL A 61 2.21 4.57 -5.36
N CYS A 62 1.76 3.32 -5.41
CA CYS A 62 0.39 2.98 -5.04
C CYS A 62 0.16 3.09 -3.54
N HIS A 63 1.13 2.64 -2.74
CA HIS A 63 1.12 2.88 -1.30
C HIS A 63 1.01 4.38 -0.96
N SER A 64 1.81 5.26 -1.58
CA SER A 64 1.72 6.70 -1.36
C SER A 64 0.37 7.31 -1.78
N ALA A 65 -0.21 6.85 -2.89
CA ALA A 65 -1.54 7.30 -3.32
C ALA A 65 -2.63 6.89 -2.32
N LEU A 66 -2.55 5.67 -1.76
CA LEU A 66 -3.46 5.20 -0.73
C LEU A 66 -3.36 6.02 0.56
N VAL A 67 -2.14 6.34 1.00
CA VAL A 67 -1.92 7.22 2.17
C VAL A 67 -2.54 8.60 1.96
N LYS A 68 -2.34 9.19 0.78
CA LYS A 68 -2.95 10.48 0.43
C LYS A 68 -4.48 10.41 0.51
N ARG A 69 -5.08 9.35 -0.04
CA ARG A 69 -6.54 9.15 0.02
C ARG A 69 -7.05 8.96 1.45
N THR A 70 -6.29 8.28 2.32
CA THR A 70 -6.64 8.16 3.74
C THR A 70 -6.66 9.52 4.42
N LEU A 71 -5.68 10.38 4.15
CA LEU A 71 -5.62 11.73 4.72
C LEU A 71 -6.79 12.61 4.25
N GLU A 72 -7.29 12.40 3.04
CA GLU A 72 -8.44 13.11 2.47
C GLU A 72 -9.79 12.53 2.93
N ASN A 73 -9.80 11.34 3.52
CA ASN A 73 -11.03 10.66 3.91
C ASN A 73 -11.55 11.22 5.26
N PRO A 74 -12.80 11.72 5.31
CA PRO A 74 -13.40 12.28 6.53
C PRO A 74 -13.42 11.33 7.74
N LEU A 75 -13.36 10.01 7.51
CA LEU A 75 -13.29 9.01 8.58
C LEU A 75 -12.02 9.10 9.42
N PHE A 76 -10.94 9.69 8.89
CA PHE A 76 -9.64 9.81 9.56
C PHE A 76 -9.32 11.26 9.96
N LYS A 77 -10.28 12.18 9.82
CA LYS A 77 -10.09 13.62 10.09
C LYS A 77 -9.62 13.92 11.52
N ASP A 78 -9.97 13.06 12.47
CA ASP A 78 -9.66 13.23 13.90
C ASP A 78 -8.28 12.64 14.27
N LEU A 79 -7.63 11.93 13.34
CA LEU A 79 -6.28 11.41 13.51
C LEU A 79 -5.25 12.46 13.06
N ASN A 80 -4.11 12.51 13.75
CA ASN A 80 -3.01 13.40 13.38
C ASN A 80 -2.39 12.95 12.03
N PRO A 81 -2.39 13.80 10.98
CA PRO A 81 -1.77 13.49 9.68
C PRO A 81 -0.30 13.05 9.79
N THR A 82 0.45 13.67 10.70
CA THR A 82 1.86 13.34 10.94
C THR A 82 2.02 11.91 11.45
N THR A 83 1.13 11.48 12.34
CA THR A 83 1.11 10.11 12.87
C THR A 83 0.75 9.09 11.80
N ILE A 84 -0.24 9.40 10.95
CA ILE A 84 -0.64 8.56 9.81
C ILE A 84 0.55 8.36 8.86
N ILE A 85 1.22 9.45 8.48
CA ILE A 85 2.37 9.41 7.58
C ILE A 85 3.53 8.61 8.20
N ALA A 86 3.86 8.84 9.47
CA ALA A 86 4.92 8.13 10.16
C ALA A 86 4.66 6.61 10.23
N LYS A 87 3.43 6.21 10.60
CA LYS A 87 3.00 4.80 10.62
C LYS A 87 3.09 4.17 9.24
N SER A 88 2.64 4.86 8.19
CA SER A 88 2.74 4.35 6.83
C SER A 88 4.19 4.13 6.37
N ILE A 89 5.10 5.07 6.66
CA ILE A 89 6.53 4.92 6.34
C ILE A 89 7.10 3.71 7.08
N GLN A 90 6.78 3.57 8.37
CA GLN A 90 7.22 2.43 9.18
C GLN A 90 6.72 1.11 8.60
N THR A 91 5.43 1.01 8.28
CA THR A 91 4.83 -0.19 7.68
C THR A 91 5.51 -0.56 6.36
N TRP A 92 5.73 0.42 5.48
CA TRP A 92 6.41 0.19 4.21
C TRP A 92 7.82 -0.40 4.41
N ASN A 93 8.61 0.20 5.30
CA ASN A 93 9.97 -0.27 5.58
C ASN A 93 9.98 -1.68 6.22
N ASN A 94 9.04 -1.96 7.12
CA ASN A 94 8.89 -3.29 7.71
C ASN A 94 8.57 -4.34 6.64
N CYS A 95 7.70 -4.00 5.68
CA CYS A 95 7.37 -4.89 4.58
C CYS A 95 8.53 -5.13 3.62
N LEU A 96 9.32 -4.10 3.31
CA LEU A 96 10.52 -4.27 2.51
C LEU A 96 11.53 -5.20 3.19
N ALA A 97 11.79 -4.97 4.49
CA ALA A 97 12.71 -5.81 5.27
C ALA A 97 12.28 -7.30 5.31
N LEU A 98 10.98 -7.58 5.29
CA LEU A 98 10.46 -8.95 5.24
C LEU A 98 10.73 -9.65 3.90
N ILE A 99 10.72 -8.91 2.78
CA ILE A 99 11.02 -9.49 1.46
C ILE A 99 12.53 -9.62 1.24
N ASP A 100 13.31 -8.68 1.77
CA ASP A 100 14.77 -8.71 1.70
C ASP A 100 15.39 -9.73 2.66
N SER A 101 14.63 -10.23 3.64
CA SER A 101 15.09 -11.29 4.54
C SER A 101 15.28 -12.58 3.74
N PRO A 102 16.49 -13.18 3.73
CA PRO A 102 16.68 -14.48 3.12
C PRO A 102 15.72 -15.46 3.78
N SER A 103 14.95 -16.19 2.97
CA SER A 103 14.10 -17.27 3.45
C SER A 103 14.96 -18.21 4.29
N PRO A 104 14.52 -18.65 5.48
CA PRO A 104 15.27 -19.61 6.27
C PRO A 104 15.55 -20.81 5.36
N SER A 105 16.83 -21.07 5.09
CA SER A 105 17.23 -22.23 4.32
C SER A 105 16.83 -23.44 5.16
N THR A 106 15.81 -24.17 4.71
CA THR A 106 15.43 -25.49 5.26
C THR A 106 16.50 -26.52 4.99
#